data_AF-A0A2U0T0B7-F1
#
_entry.id   AF-A0A2U0T0B7-F1
#
_cell.length_a   1.000
_cell.length_b   1.000
_cell.length_c   1.000
_cell.angle_alpha   90.00
_cell.angle_beta   90.00
_cell.angle_gamma   90.00
#
_symmetry.space_group_name_H-M   'P 1'
#
loop_
_entity.id
_entity.type
_entity.pdbx_description
1 polymer ?
#
loop_
_entity_poly.entity_id
_entity_poly.type
_entity_poly.pdbx_seq_one_letter_code
_entity_poly.pdbx_strand_id
1 'polypeptide(L)'
;MPVRRALFAAIACGIVASAPALAAPAASVADMARWQAQAANVSIARDTWGIPHVTGKSDADAVFGLMYAQAEDDFPRVELNYINAMGRLAEVEGERELYRDLRSPHFQDQAAMYARGQFKEVLFYPEDVARHLERRYRPGE
;
A
#
# COMPACT_ATOMS: atom_id res chain seq x y z
N MET A 1 49.42 -2.35 -53.50
CA MET A 1 48.20 -2.08 -54.28
C MET A 1 47.08 -2.99 -53.76
N PRO A 2 45.81 -2.54 -53.65
CA PRO A 2 45.34 -1.87 -52.42
C PRO A 2 43.92 -2.30 -51.92
N VAL A 3 43.50 -1.74 -50.76
CA VAL A 3 42.12 -1.52 -50.23
C VAL A 3 41.33 -2.77 -49.76
N ARG A 4 40.71 -2.90 -48.55
CA ARG A 4 39.61 -2.12 -47.91
C ARG A 4 39.44 -2.57 -46.42
N ARG A 5 39.39 -1.66 -45.42
CA ARG A 5 38.20 -1.18 -44.64
C ARG A 5 37.40 -2.34 -43.98
N ALA A 6 37.07 -2.39 -42.68
CA ALA A 6 36.59 -1.40 -41.71
C ALA A 6 36.83 -1.94 -40.27
N LEU A 7 37.34 -1.20 -39.29
CA LEU A 7 36.70 -0.17 -38.44
C LEU A 7 35.55 -0.69 -37.54
N PHE A 8 35.89 -0.90 -36.27
CA PHE A 8 35.13 -0.70 -35.02
C PHE A 8 33.66 -1.17 -34.97
N ALA A 9 33.40 -2.24 -34.22
CA ALA A 9 32.11 -2.49 -33.58
C ALA A 9 32.17 -1.99 -32.13
N ALA A 10 31.41 -0.94 -31.86
CA ALA A 10 31.34 -0.24 -30.59
C ALA A 10 30.76 -1.12 -29.47
N ILE A 11 31.38 -1.02 -28.30
CA ILE A 11 30.85 -1.45 -27.01
C ILE A 11 29.59 -0.63 -26.74
N ALA A 12 28.41 -1.23 -26.95
CA ALA A 12 27.16 -0.66 -26.50
C ALA A 12 27.07 -0.86 -24.98
N CYS A 13 27.54 0.14 -24.24
CA CYS A 13 27.28 0.31 -22.82
C CYS A 13 25.75 0.36 -22.63
N GLY A 14 25.19 -0.70 -22.05
CA GLY A 14 23.77 -0.77 -21.73
C GLY A 14 23.40 0.40 -20.81
N ILE A 15 22.58 1.31 -21.33
CA ILE A 15 21.89 2.31 -20.55
C ILE A 15 20.93 1.55 -19.63
N VAL A 16 21.34 1.31 -18.39
CA VAL A 16 20.40 0.97 -17.33
C VAL A 16 19.54 2.22 -17.15
N ALA A 17 18.35 2.20 -17.75
CA ALA A 17 17.34 3.20 -17.50
C ALA A 17 16.95 3.06 -16.02
N SER A 18 17.52 3.91 -15.16
CA SER A 18 17.06 4.10 -13.80
C SER A 18 15.63 4.62 -13.87
N ALA A 19 14.64 3.73 -13.70
CA ALA A 19 13.27 4.13 -13.49
C ALA A 19 13.25 5.11 -12.31
N PRO A 20 12.66 6.31 -12.44
CA PRO A 20 12.54 7.20 -11.31
C PRO A 20 11.68 6.48 -10.29
N ALA A 21 12.24 6.19 -9.11
CA ALA A 21 11.44 5.77 -7.98
C ALA A 21 10.40 6.86 -7.75
N LEU A 22 9.12 6.57 -8.01
CA LEU A 22 8.04 7.44 -7.59
C LEU A 22 8.05 7.44 -6.06
N ALA A 23 8.77 8.39 -5.48
CA ALA A 23 8.67 8.69 -4.07
C ALA A 23 7.23 9.16 -3.82
N ALA A 24 6.50 8.43 -2.98
CA ALA A 24 5.23 8.92 -2.46
C ALA A 24 5.45 10.33 -1.87
N PRO A 25 4.54 11.29 -2.11
CA PRO A 25 4.69 12.61 -1.53
C PRO A 25 4.81 12.48 -0.02
N ALA A 26 5.85 13.10 0.54
CA ALA A 26 6.01 13.17 1.98
C ALA A 26 4.76 13.79 2.61
N ALA A 27 4.33 13.27 3.76
CA ALA A 27 3.18 13.81 4.48
C ALA A 27 3.31 15.33 4.64
N SER A 28 2.27 16.07 4.27
CA SER A 28 2.31 17.52 4.39
C SER A 28 2.26 17.93 5.87
N VAL A 29 2.74 19.13 6.19
CA VAL A 29 2.62 19.70 7.54
C VAL A 29 1.15 19.74 8.00
N ALA A 30 0.23 19.98 7.06
CA ALA A 30 -1.20 19.97 7.33
C ALA A 30 -1.72 18.56 7.68
N ASP A 31 -1.25 17.54 6.95
CA ASP A 31 -1.61 16.14 7.25
C ASP A 31 -1.08 15.71 8.62
N MET A 32 0.17 16.06 8.93
CA MET A 32 0.77 15.80 10.24
C MET A 32 -0.02 16.44 11.37
N ALA A 33 -0.38 17.73 11.24
CA ALA A 33 -1.16 18.43 12.24
C ALA A 33 -2.55 17.79 12.44
N ARG A 34 -3.21 17.39 11.35
CA ARG A 34 -4.49 16.67 11.41
C ARG A 34 -4.35 15.33 12.14
N TRP A 35 -3.33 14.54 11.82
CA TRP A 35 -3.11 13.24 12.48
C TRP A 35 -2.77 13.38 13.95
N GLN A 36 -1.96 14.38 14.32
CA GLN A 36 -1.66 14.68 15.73
C GLN A 36 -2.91 15.06 16.50
N ALA A 37 -3.78 15.90 15.91
CA ALA A 37 -5.05 16.27 16.51
C ALA A 37 -5.98 15.05 16.70
N GLN A 38 -6.02 14.13 15.73
CA GLN A 38 -6.79 12.89 15.85
C GLN A 38 -6.20 11.95 16.91
N ALA A 39 -4.88 11.76 16.93
CA ALA A 39 -4.19 10.95 17.92
C ALA A 39 -4.41 11.47 19.35
N ALA A 40 -4.52 12.78 19.54
CA ALA A 40 -4.83 13.39 20.84
C ALA A 40 -6.24 13.03 21.38
N ASN A 41 -7.14 12.49 20.55
CA ASN A 41 -8.45 11.98 20.97
C ASN A 41 -8.44 10.49 21.34
N VAL A 42 -7.30 9.82 21.20
CA VAL A 42 -7.15 8.38 21.35
C VAL A 42 -6.27 8.05 22.56
N SER A 43 -6.69 7.07 23.34
CA SER A 43 -5.90 6.48 24.42
C SER A 43 -5.76 4.98 24.20
N ILE A 44 -4.54 4.47 24.31
CA ILE A 44 -4.23 3.04 24.17
C ILE A 44 -3.59 2.60 25.48
N ALA A 45 -4.28 1.74 26.24
CA ALA A 45 -3.74 1.11 27.44
C ALA A 45 -3.45 -0.36 27.13
N ARG A 46 -2.30 -0.88 27.55
CA ARG A 46 -1.95 -2.29 27.35
C ARG A 46 -2.00 -3.05 28.67
N ASP A 47 -2.55 -4.25 28.64
CA ASP A 47 -2.60 -5.12 29.81
C ASP A 47 -1.25 -5.84 30.03
N THR A 48 -1.19 -6.71 31.05
CA THR A 48 0.00 -7.50 31.38
C THR A 48 0.45 -8.44 30.25
N TRP A 49 -0.44 -8.78 29.32
CA TRP A 49 -0.18 -9.64 28.17
C TRP A 49 0.10 -8.84 26.88
N GLY A 50 0.13 -7.51 26.97
CA GLY A 50 0.35 -6.62 25.83
C GLY A 50 -0.88 -6.33 24.98
N ILE A 51 -2.06 -6.83 25.38
CA ILE A 51 -3.31 -6.66 24.61
C ILE A 51 -3.74 -5.19 24.69
N PRO A 52 -3.97 -4.53 23.54
CA PRO A 52 -4.36 -3.12 23.52
C PRO A 52 -5.86 -2.94 23.83
N HIS A 53 -6.13 -2.11 24.83
CA HIS A 53 -7.44 -1.53 25.13
C HIS A 53 -7.48 -0.10 24.58
N VAL A 54 -8.16 0.07 23.45
CA VAL A 54 -8.27 1.35 22.75
C VAL A 54 -9.53 2.09 23.16
N THR A 55 -9.39 3.35 23.55
CA THR A 55 -10.51 4.25 23.85
C THR A 55 -10.42 5.49 22.96
N GLY A 56 -11.50 5.80 22.25
CA GLY A 56 -11.64 6.99 21.42
C GLY A 56 -12.93 7.76 21.74
N LYS A 57 -13.01 9.03 21.34
CA LYS A 57 -14.23 9.85 21.51
C LYS A 57 -15.32 9.50 20.48
N SER A 58 -14.93 8.90 19.37
CA SER A 58 -15.79 8.44 18.29
C SER A 58 -15.33 7.06 17.78
N ASP A 59 -16.19 6.38 17.02
CA ASP A 59 -15.82 5.11 16.37
C ASP A 59 -14.62 5.27 15.43
N ALA A 60 -14.51 6.42 14.75
CA ALA A 60 -13.37 6.73 13.89
C ALA A 60 -12.06 6.82 14.69
N ASP A 61 -12.10 7.41 15.89
CA ASP A 61 -10.93 7.48 16.79
C ASP A 61 -10.56 6.09 17.33
N ALA A 62 -11.56 5.26 17.67
CA ALA A 62 -11.33 3.90 18.13
C ALA A 62 -10.68 3.03 17.04
N VAL A 63 -11.17 3.12 15.79
CA VAL A 63 -10.58 2.41 14.64
C VAL A 63 -9.17 2.93 14.35
N PHE A 64 -8.94 4.24 14.43
CA PHE A 64 -7.59 4.81 14.30
C PHE A 64 -6.62 4.22 15.34
N GLY A 65 -7.01 4.20 16.62
CA GLY A 65 -6.19 3.65 17.68
C GLY A 65 -5.96 2.14 17.56
N LEU A 66 -6.95 1.39 17.08
CA LEU A 66 -6.82 -0.05 16.80
C LEU A 66 -5.76 -0.31 15.72
N MET A 67 -5.85 0.40 14.59
CA MET A 67 -4.88 0.25 13.50
C MET A 67 -3.48 0.70 13.93
N TYR A 68 -3.40 1.76 14.73
CA TYR A 68 -2.14 2.24 15.30
C TYR A 68 -1.49 1.18 16.20
N ALA A 69 -2.24 0.61 17.16
CA ALA A 69 -1.73 -0.44 18.03
C ALA A 69 -1.25 -1.67 17.25
N GLN A 70 -1.97 -2.05 16.18
CA GLN A 70 -1.57 -3.18 15.34
C GLN A 70 -0.28 -2.89 14.55
N ALA A 71 -0.09 -1.66 14.09
CA ALA A 71 1.15 -1.23 13.47
C ALA A 71 2.32 -1.20 14.48
N GLU A 72 2.08 -0.78 15.73
CA GLU A 72 3.11 -0.87 16.79
C GLU A 72 3.56 -2.32 17.03
N ASP A 73 2.64 -3.28 16.98
CA ASP A 73 2.93 -4.69 17.33
C ASP A 73 3.64 -5.46 16.22
N ASP A 74 3.22 -5.31 14.97
CA ASP A 74 3.80 -6.04 13.83
C ASP A 74 3.57 -5.27 12.52
N PHE A 75 4.21 -4.10 12.41
CA PHE A 75 4.19 -3.32 11.16
C PHE A 75 4.61 -4.15 9.93
N PRO A 76 5.69 -4.97 9.97
CA PRO A 76 6.08 -5.76 8.80
C PRO A 76 4.96 -6.66 8.28
N ARG A 77 4.16 -7.28 9.17
CA ARG A 77 3.01 -8.09 8.75
C ARG A 77 1.88 -7.24 8.19
N VAL A 78 1.61 -6.08 8.77
CA VAL A 78 0.60 -5.13 8.24
C VAL A 78 0.99 -4.70 6.82
N GLU A 79 2.24 -4.31 6.63
CA GLU A 79 2.79 -3.91 5.33
C GLU A 79 2.74 -5.06 4.33
N LEU A 80 3.20 -6.25 4.70
CA LEU A 80 3.20 -7.42 3.81
C LEU A 80 1.78 -7.81 3.38
N ASN A 81 0.81 -7.73 4.29
CA ASN A 81 -0.60 -7.96 3.95
C ASN A 81 -1.11 -6.96 2.92
N TYR A 82 -0.72 -5.68 3.02
CA TYR A 82 -1.09 -4.65 2.07
C TYR A 82 -0.42 -4.87 0.71
N ILE A 83 0.86 -5.20 0.69
CA ILE A 83 1.63 -5.54 -0.52
C ILE A 83 1.02 -6.75 -1.23
N ASN A 84 0.69 -7.81 -0.48
CA ASN A 84 0.02 -8.99 -1.02
C ASN A 84 -1.38 -8.65 -1.55
N ALA A 85 -2.16 -7.81 -0.87
CA ALA A 85 -3.48 -7.40 -1.33
C ALA A 85 -3.42 -6.57 -2.64
N MET A 86 -2.37 -5.76 -2.81
CA MET A 86 -2.09 -5.04 -4.06
C MET A 86 -1.49 -5.94 -5.15
N GLY A 87 -1.11 -7.18 -4.83
CA GLY A 87 -0.41 -8.04 -5.77
C GLY A 87 0.98 -7.50 -6.12
N ARG A 88 1.75 -7.12 -5.11
CA ARG A 88 3.12 -6.66 -5.31
C ARG A 88 4.11 -7.49 -4.49
N LEU A 89 3.70 -8.69 -4.12
CA LEU A 89 4.49 -9.53 -3.21
C LEU A 89 5.78 -10.00 -3.87
N ALA A 90 5.78 -10.21 -5.19
CA ALA A 90 6.98 -10.57 -5.94
C ALA A 90 8.06 -9.46 -5.94
N GLU A 91 7.69 -8.20 -5.69
CA GLU A 91 8.66 -7.10 -5.54
C GLU A 91 9.49 -7.22 -4.26
N VAL A 92 8.95 -7.87 -3.22
CA VAL A 92 9.61 -8.02 -1.91
C VAL A 92 10.17 -9.43 -1.71
N GLU A 93 9.39 -10.46 -2.03
CA GLU A 93 9.72 -11.88 -1.77
C GLU A 93 10.31 -12.60 -3.01
N GLY A 94 10.33 -11.91 -4.16
CA GLY A 94 10.93 -12.37 -5.40
C GLY A 94 10.01 -13.20 -6.31
N GLU A 95 10.60 -13.76 -7.37
CA GLU A 95 9.89 -14.36 -8.52
C GLU A 95 8.88 -15.46 -8.15
N ARG A 96 9.09 -16.14 -7.02
CA ARG A 96 8.20 -17.22 -6.54
C ARG A 96 6.76 -16.76 -6.31
N GLU A 97 6.54 -15.48 -6.02
CA GLU A 97 5.20 -14.94 -5.72
C GLU A 97 4.48 -14.40 -6.97
N LEU A 98 5.10 -14.45 -8.16
CA LEU A 98 4.48 -13.96 -9.41
C LEU A 98 3.11 -14.58 -9.69
N TYR A 99 2.98 -15.89 -9.47
CA TYR A 99 1.69 -16.56 -9.70
C TYR A 99 0.63 -16.12 -8.69
N ARG A 100 1.03 -15.87 -7.44
CA ARG A 100 0.13 -15.41 -6.37
C ARG A 100 -0.39 -14.02 -6.65
N ASP A 101 0.52 -13.14 -7.05
CA ASP A 101 0.25 -11.81 -7.54
C ASP A 101 -0.80 -11.88 -8.68
N LEU A 102 -0.51 -12.59 -9.77
CA LEU A 102 -1.39 -12.68 -10.95
C LEU A 102 -2.78 -13.32 -10.70
N ARG A 103 -2.97 -14.07 -9.61
CA ARG A 103 -4.24 -14.77 -9.34
C ARG A 103 -5.33 -13.87 -8.75
N SER A 104 -4.99 -12.67 -8.29
CA SER A 104 -6.00 -11.75 -7.73
C SER A 104 -6.87 -11.16 -8.85
N PRO A 105 -8.21 -11.24 -8.78
CA PRO A 105 -9.09 -10.59 -9.76
C PRO A 105 -8.90 -9.07 -9.83
N HIS A 106 -8.46 -8.46 -8.73
CA HIS A 106 -8.16 -7.02 -8.60
C HIS A 106 -6.67 -6.72 -8.73
N PHE A 107 -5.89 -7.63 -9.32
CA PHE A 107 -4.43 -7.50 -9.43
C PHE A 107 -3.99 -6.26 -10.21
N GLN A 108 -4.57 -6.03 -11.39
CA GLN A 108 -4.16 -4.95 -12.30
C GLN A 108 -5.19 -3.85 -12.47
N ASP A 109 -6.38 -3.98 -11.87
CA ASP A 109 -7.48 -3.03 -12.09
C ASP A 109 -7.15 -1.61 -11.63
N GLN A 110 -6.23 -1.49 -10.66
CA GLN A 110 -5.75 -0.23 -10.10
C GLN A 110 -4.31 0.13 -10.50
N ALA A 111 -3.58 -0.76 -11.17
CA ALA A 111 -2.17 -0.56 -11.50
C ALA A 111 -1.93 0.70 -12.34
N ALA A 112 -2.78 0.97 -13.33
CA ALA A 112 -2.70 2.16 -14.15
C ALA A 112 -3.00 3.46 -13.36
N MET A 113 -3.84 3.40 -12.33
CA MET A 113 -4.14 4.54 -11.47
C MET A 113 -2.95 4.85 -10.56
N TYR A 114 -2.35 3.82 -9.95
CA TYR A 114 -1.14 3.97 -9.13
C TYR A 114 0.05 4.53 -9.93
N ALA A 115 0.28 4.04 -11.15
CA ALA A 115 1.34 4.55 -12.02
C ALA A 115 1.18 6.06 -12.33
N ARG A 116 -0.04 6.59 -12.22
CA ARG A 116 -0.38 8.00 -12.46
C ARG A 116 -0.55 8.81 -11.17
N GLY A 117 -0.32 8.21 -9.99
CA GLY A 117 -0.57 8.85 -8.70
C GLY A 117 -2.06 9.13 -8.42
N GLN A 118 -2.95 8.42 -9.11
CA GLN A 118 -4.40 8.51 -8.92
C GLN A 118 -4.79 7.44 -7.91
N PHE A 119 -5.17 7.84 -6.71
CA PHE A 119 -5.58 6.92 -5.65
C PHE A 119 -7.11 6.80 -5.64
N LYS A 120 -7.61 5.57 -5.45
CA LYS A 120 -9.04 5.34 -5.26
C LYS A 120 -9.48 6.00 -3.95
N GLU A 121 -10.60 6.71 -3.99
CA GLU A 121 -11.21 7.26 -2.78
C GLU A 121 -11.65 6.13 -1.86
N VAL A 122 -11.24 6.19 -0.59
CA VAL A 122 -11.65 5.22 0.41
C VAL A 122 -13.09 5.55 0.81
N LEU A 123 -14.00 4.62 0.55
CA LEU A 123 -15.41 4.77 0.89
C LEU A 123 -15.57 4.62 2.41
N PHE A 124 -15.63 5.74 3.12
CA PHE A 124 -15.75 5.75 4.57
C PHE A 124 -17.22 5.72 5.03
N TYR A 125 -18.11 6.36 4.29
CA TYR A 125 -19.51 6.52 4.71
C TYR A 125 -20.41 5.38 4.20
N PRO A 126 -21.37 4.89 5.00
CA PRO A 126 -22.24 3.78 4.63
C PRO A 126 -23.00 3.99 3.31
N GLU A 127 -23.35 5.23 2.99
CA GLU A 127 -24.06 5.60 1.77
C GLU A 127 -23.18 5.41 0.53
N ASP A 128 -21.90 5.78 0.64
CA ASP A 128 -20.92 5.61 -0.44
C ASP A 128 -20.58 4.14 -0.63
N VAL A 129 -20.44 3.38 0.47
CA VAL A 129 -20.26 1.93 0.41
C VAL A 129 -21.46 1.27 -0.27
N ALA A 130 -22.69 1.66 0.09
CA ALA A 130 -23.90 1.10 -0.49
C ALA A 130 -24.01 1.35 -2.01
N ARG A 131 -23.55 2.52 -2.48
CA ARG A 131 -23.56 2.88 -3.90
C ARG A 131 -22.61 2.06 -4.76
N HIS A 132 -21.50 1.60 -4.18
CA HIS A 132 -20.43 0.89 -4.90
C HIS A 132 -20.36 -0.60 -4.53
N LEU A 133 -21.40 -1.12 -3.89
CA LEU A 133 -21.45 -2.50 -3.44
C LEU A 133 -21.79 -3.44 -4.60
N GLU A 134 -20.89 -4.37 -4.92
CA GLU A 134 -21.17 -5.42 -5.92
C GLU A 134 -21.91 -6.62 -5.32
N ARG A 135 -21.67 -6.94 -4.04
CA ARG A 135 -22.31 -8.06 -3.35
C ARG A 135 -22.48 -7.77 -1.86
N ARG A 136 -23.66 -8.12 -1.33
CA ARG A 136 -23.94 -8.24 0.11
C ARG A 136 -24.26 -9.69 0.43
N TYR A 137 -23.71 -10.23 1.51
CA TYR A 137 -24.12 -11.55 2.01
C TYR A 137 -24.07 -11.56 3.54
N ARG A 138 -24.82 -12.48 4.16
CA ARG A 138 -24.63 -12.87 5.55
C ARG A 138 -24.08 -14.30 5.58
N PRO A 139 -23.08 -14.60 6.42
CA PRO A 139 -22.62 -15.98 6.57
C PRO A 139 -23.79 -16.89 6.99
N GLY A 140 -24.09 -17.90 6.17
CA GLY A 140 -25.17 -18.86 6.42
C GLY A 140 -26.54 -18.52 5.84
N GLU A 141 -26.69 -17.37 5.16
CA GLU A 141 -27.83 -17.05 4.27
C GLU A 141 -27.51 -17.37 2.80
#